data_AF-A0A2M7AV86-F1
#
_entry.id   AF-A0A2M7AV86-F1
#
_cell.length_a   1.000
_cell.length_b   1.000
_cell.length_c   1.000
_cell.angle_alpha   90.00
_cell.angle_beta   90.00
_cell.angle_gamma   90.00
#
_symmetry.space_group_name_H-M   'P 1'
#
loop_
_entity.id
_entity.type
_entity.pdbx_description
1 polymer ?
#
loop_
_entity_poly.entity_id
_entity_poly.type
_entity_poly.pdbx_seq_one_letter_code
_entity_poly.pdbx_strand_id
1 'polypeptide(L)'
;MQAQVETGSSQKDYQTKKAIFRTYQVIWYILGIIEVVLAFRVLLKLLGANTYSGFTSFIYAISSPFASPFAGILGISGASGMILEWSTLIAMAVYAVLAYGIVALFQMVKPTNKTEVENTVDNFWSLGRMDGLGVDEDQFRSRDDDGCGFGNRWRCRRWFPDGRDWCRRCYLSWPEDAKQIERI
;
A
#
# COMPACT_ATOMS: atom_id res chain seq x y z
N MET A 1 -25.18 30.96 6.32
CA MET A 1 -23.94 30.82 5.52
C MET A 1 -23.92 29.40 4.97
N GLN A 2 -24.00 29.22 3.65
CA GLN A 2 -23.94 27.90 3.02
C GLN A 2 -22.47 27.56 2.73
N ALA A 3 -21.99 26.45 3.30
CA ALA A 3 -20.69 25.88 2.98
C ALA A 3 -20.76 25.28 1.55
N GLN A 4 -20.06 25.90 0.61
CA GLN A 4 -19.89 25.36 -0.74
C GLN A 4 -18.82 24.27 -0.67
N VAL A 5 -19.21 23.00 -0.88
CA VAL A 5 -18.25 21.91 -1.06
C VAL A 5 -17.70 22.02 -2.48
N GLU A 6 -16.43 22.43 -2.61
CA GLU A 6 -15.73 22.50 -3.88
C GLU A 6 -15.51 21.08 -4.45
N THR A 7 -16.47 20.63 -5.26
CA THR A 7 -16.48 19.29 -5.89
C THR A 7 -15.50 19.15 -7.07
N GLY A 8 -14.75 20.20 -7.42
CA GLY A 8 -13.87 20.23 -8.60
C GLY A 8 -12.52 19.51 -8.46
N SER A 9 -11.91 19.51 -7.27
CA SER A 9 -10.58 18.92 -7.04
C SER A 9 -10.62 17.39 -6.90
N SER A 10 -11.61 16.86 -6.17
CA SER A 10 -11.80 15.42 -5.93
C SER A 10 -12.14 14.62 -7.20
N GLN A 11 -12.86 15.24 -8.14
CA GLN A 11 -13.21 14.60 -9.43
C GLN A 11 -11.97 14.37 -10.31
N LYS A 12 -11.01 15.30 -10.32
CA LYS A 12 -9.80 15.19 -11.16
C LYS A 12 -8.84 14.10 -10.67
N ASP A 13 -8.76 13.93 -9.35
CA ASP A 13 -7.95 12.91 -8.70
C ASP A 13 -8.54 11.50 -8.90
N TYR A 14 -9.86 11.37 -8.84
CA TYR A 14 -10.55 10.11 -9.13
C TYR A 14 -10.29 9.63 -10.56
N GLN A 15 -10.40 10.53 -11.55
CA GLN A 15 -10.16 10.17 -12.96
C GLN A 15 -8.70 9.77 -13.21
N THR A 16 -7.75 10.44 -12.56
CA THR A 16 -6.32 10.13 -12.66
C THR A 16 -6.01 8.77 -12.03
N LYS A 17 -6.53 8.48 -10.83
CA LYS A 17 -6.38 7.17 -10.17
C LYS A 17 -6.98 6.03 -11.01
N LYS A 18 -8.14 6.28 -11.65
CA LYS A 18 -8.80 5.30 -12.54
C LYS A 18 -7.99 5.01 -13.82
N ALA A 19 -7.40 6.03 -14.44
CA ALA A 19 -6.56 5.87 -15.64
C ALA A 19 -5.28 5.07 -15.35
N ILE A 20 -4.66 5.34 -14.19
CA ILE A 20 -3.48 4.62 -13.73
C ILE A 20 -3.78 3.13 -13.51
N PHE A 21 -4.89 2.81 -12.82
CA PHE A 21 -5.27 1.42 -12.57
C PHE A 21 -5.49 0.63 -13.87
N ARG A 22 -6.14 1.26 -14.86
CA ARG A 22 -6.38 0.64 -16.16
C ARG A 22 -5.09 0.31 -16.92
N THR A 23 -4.04 1.11 -16.75
CA THR A 23 -2.74 0.88 -17.42
C THR A 23 -2.08 -0.42 -16.95
N TYR A 24 -2.06 -0.68 -15.64
CA TYR A 24 -1.53 -1.94 -15.10
C TYR A 24 -2.28 -3.15 -15.63
N GLN A 25 -3.61 -3.06 -15.68
CA GLN A 25 -4.44 -4.16 -16.18
C GLN A 25 -4.12 -4.48 -17.64
N VAL A 26 -3.90 -3.47 -18.49
CA VAL A 26 -3.53 -3.66 -19.89
C VAL A 26 -2.17 -4.33 -20.03
N ILE A 27 -1.16 -3.89 -19.26
CA ILE A 27 0.19 -4.48 -19.31
C ILE A 27 0.14 -5.97 -18.95
N TRP A 28 -0.51 -6.31 -17.83
CA TRP A 28 -0.64 -7.71 -17.40
C TRP A 28 -1.46 -8.56 -18.37
N TYR A 29 -2.48 -7.99 -19.01
CA TYR A 29 -3.28 -8.70 -20.00
C TYR A 29 -2.48 -9.02 -21.28
N ILE A 30 -1.72 -8.05 -21.80
CA ILE A 30 -0.87 -8.24 -22.98
C ILE A 30 0.23 -9.27 -22.67
N LEU A 31 0.89 -9.15 -21.51
CA LEU A 31 1.88 -10.14 -21.08
C LEU A 31 1.25 -11.53 -21.01
N GLY A 32 0.08 -11.67 -20.38
CA GLY A 32 -0.62 -12.96 -20.28
C GLY A 32 -0.91 -13.59 -21.64
N ILE A 33 -1.32 -12.81 -22.64
CA ILE A 33 -1.53 -13.32 -24.01
C ILE A 33 -0.23 -13.83 -24.62
N ILE A 34 0.86 -13.05 -24.54
CA ILE A 34 2.17 -13.42 -25.09
C ILE A 34 2.67 -14.71 -24.42
N GLU A 35 2.59 -14.78 -23.10
CA GLU A 35 3.00 -15.95 -22.31
C GLU A 35 2.20 -17.20 -22.68
N VAL A 36 0.87 -17.09 -22.81
CA VAL A 36 0.02 -18.22 -23.20
C VAL A 36 0.40 -18.74 -24.59
N VAL A 37 0.64 -17.84 -25.55
CA VAL A 37 1.04 -18.20 -26.91
C VAL A 37 2.41 -18.90 -26.93
N LEU A 38 3.38 -18.41 -26.15
CA LEU A 38 4.70 -19.04 -26.04
C LEU A 38 4.65 -20.37 -25.27
N ALA A 39 3.83 -20.47 -24.23
CA ALA A 39 3.61 -21.71 -23.49
C ALA A 39 3.00 -22.79 -24.39
N PHE A 40 2.00 -22.45 -25.20
CA PHE A 40 1.46 -23.37 -26.20
C PHE A 40 2.53 -23.81 -27.21
N ARG A 41 3.39 -22.90 -27.67
CA ARG A 41 4.50 -23.26 -28.56
C ARG A 41 5.41 -24.32 -27.92
N VAL A 42 5.86 -24.10 -26.68
CA VAL A 42 6.72 -25.04 -25.95
C VAL A 42 6.01 -26.38 -25.77
N LEU A 43 4.76 -26.35 -25.30
CA LEU A 43 3.98 -27.57 -25.06
C LEU A 43 3.81 -28.38 -26.35
N LEU A 44 3.42 -27.73 -27.46
CA LEU A 44 3.23 -28.41 -28.74
C LEU A 44 4.55 -29.03 -29.26
N LYS A 45 5.69 -28.33 -29.12
CA LYS A 45 6.99 -28.89 -29.53
C LYS A 45 7.46 -30.02 -28.61
N LEU A 46 7.20 -29.90 -27.32
CA LEU A 46 7.54 -30.94 -26.35
C LEU A 46 6.71 -32.21 -26.55
N LEU A 47 5.44 -32.06 -26.93
CA LEU A 47 4.54 -33.18 -27.25
C LEU A 47 4.74 -33.75 -28.66
N GLY A 48 5.65 -33.20 -29.46
CA GLY A 48 5.87 -33.61 -30.85
C GLY A 48 4.64 -33.40 -31.74
N ALA A 49 3.90 -32.31 -31.52
CA ALA A 49 2.69 -32.01 -32.24
C ALA A 49 2.94 -31.91 -33.76
N ASN A 50 2.00 -32.43 -34.54
CA ASN A 50 2.08 -32.42 -36.00
C ASN A 50 2.07 -30.97 -36.54
N THR A 51 3.14 -30.58 -37.24
CA THR A 51 3.31 -29.26 -37.86
C THR A 51 2.32 -29.00 -38.99
N TYR A 52 1.82 -30.03 -39.65
CA TYR A 52 0.81 -29.91 -40.73
C TYR A 52 -0.60 -29.61 -40.21
N SER A 53 -0.83 -29.70 -38.89
CA SER A 53 -2.08 -29.27 -38.29
C SER A 53 -2.23 -27.75 -38.36
N GLY A 54 -3.40 -27.28 -38.80
CA GLY A 54 -3.70 -25.84 -38.90
C GLY A 54 -3.55 -25.12 -37.56
N PHE A 55 -3.94 -25.75 -36.45
CA PHE A 55 -3.78 -25.17 -35.11
C PHE A 55 -2.30 -25.04 -34.71
N THR A 56 -1.50 -26.09 -34.89
CA THR A 56 -0.06 -26.06 -34.56
C THR A 56 0.67 -25.01 -35.39
N SER A 57 0.41 -24.99 -36.70
CA SER A 57 0.95 -23.99 -37.62
C SER A 57 0.57 -22.56 -37.23
N PHE A 58 -0.70 -22.32 -36.86
CA PHE A 58 -1.16 -21.03 -36.39
C PHE A 58 -0.39 -20.56 -35.14
N ILE A 59 -0.29 -21.41 -34.11
CA ILE A 59 0.46 -21.08 -32.88
C ILE A 59 1.93 -20.79 -33.20
N TYR A 60 2.57 -21.59 -34.06
CA TYR A 60 3.96 -21.37 -34.44
C TYR A 60 4.17 -20.07 -35.21
N ALA A 61 3.22 -19.68 -36.07
CA ALA A 61 3.27 -18.42 -36.80
C ALA A 61 3.16 -17.20 -35.86
N ILE A 62 2.17 -17.18 -34.97
CA ILE A 62 1.96 -16.05 -34.05
C ILE A 62 3.04 -15.96 -32.97
N SER A 63 3.61 -17.09 -32.54
CA SER A 63 4.69 -17.13 -31.54
C SER A 63 6.07 -16.82 -32.12
N SER A 64 6.27 -17.01 -33.43
CA SER A 64 7.56 -16.81 -34.11
C SER A 64 8.22 -15.45 -33.84
N PRO A 65 7.55 -14.28 -34.00
CA PRO A 65 8.19 -12.99 -33.78
C PRO A 65 8.62 -12.76 -32.32
N PHE A 66 7.94 -13.40 -31.36
CA PHE A 66 8.29 -13.30 -29.94
C PHE A 66 9.46 -14.21 -29.56
N ALA A 67 9.60 -15.36 -30.24
CA ALA A 67 10.67 -16.33 -29.98
C ALA A 67 11.95 -16.04 -30.78
N SER A 68 11.86 -15.39 -31.94
CA SER A 68 13.00 -15.17 -32.85
C SER A 68 14.19 -14.42 -32.26
N PRO A 69 14.03 -13.42 -31.37
CA PRO A 69 15.18 -12.71 -30.80
C PRO A 69 16.04 -13.59 -29.88
N PHE A 70 15.46 -14.68 -29.37
CA PHE A 70 16.10 -15.60 -28.43
C PHE A 70 16.55 -16.91 -29.09
N ALA A 71 16.33 -17.05 -30.40
CA ALA A 71 16.66 -18.27 -31.13
C ALA A 71 18.16 -18.56 -31.06
N GLY A 72 18.52 -19.80 -30.70
CA GLY A 72 19.92 -20.26 -30.68
C GLY A 72 20.75 -19.81 -29.47
N ILE A 73 20.17 -19.11 -28.48
CA ILE A 73 20.88 -18.78 -27.22
C ILE A 73 21.36 -20.04 -26.51
N LEU A 74 20.57 -21.11 -26.54
CA LEU A 74 20.89 -22.42 -26.01
C LEU A 74 20.69 -23.48 -27.09
N GLY A 75 21.43 -24.58 -26.97
CA GLY A 75 21.32 -25.73 -27.88
C GLY A 75 19.93 -26.36 -27.84
N ILE A 76 19.54 -27.00 -28.94
CA ILE A 76 18.28 -27.73 -29.04
C ILE A 76 18.46 -29.09 -28.35
N SER A 77 17.62 -29.40 -27.37
CA SER A 77 17.59 -30.72 -26.73
C SER A 77 16.28 -31.43 -27.08
N GLY A 78 16.37 -32.62 -27.65
CA GLY A 78 15.18 -33.40 -28.01
C GLY A 78 15.53 -34.79 -28.55
N ALA A 79 14.56 -35.70 -28.48
CA ALA A 79 14.65 -37.05 -29.01
C ALA A 79 13.30 -37.45 -29.63
N SER A 80 13.33 -38.14 -30.77
CA SER A 80 12.17 -38.79 -31.39
C SER A 80 10.95 -37.87 -31.61
N GLY A 81 11.17 -36.65 -32.10
CA GLY A 81 10.10 -35.69 -32.44
C GLY A 81 9.66 -34.77 -31.30
N MET A 82 10.07 -35.06 -30.05
CA MET A 82 9.88 -34.16 -28.91
C MET A 82 11.08 -33.21 -28.82
N ILE A 83 10.83 -31.92 -29.02
CA ILE A 83 11.89 -30.89 -29.05
C ILE A 83 11.60 -29.87 -27.96
N LEU A 84 12.54 -29.71 -27.03
CA LEU A 84 12.48 -28.66 -26.02
C LEU A 84 13.29 -27.46 -26.51
N GLU A 85 12.59 -26.36 -26.80
CA GLU A 85 13.20 -25.09 -27.18
C GLU A 85 13.51 -24.24 -25.94
N TRP A 86 14.73 -24.39 -25.41
CA TRP A 86 15.20 -23.58 -24.29
C TRP A 86 15.14 -22.07 -24.56
N SER A 87 15.36 -21.66 -25.81
CA SER A 87 15.22 -20.26 -26.26
C SER A 87 13.84 -19.69 -25.95
N THR A 88 12.79 -20.48 -26.11
CA THR A 88 11.40 -20.03 -25.90
C THR A 88 11.08 -19.92 -24.41
N LEU A 89 11.62 -20.81 -23.58
CA LEU A 89 11.52 -20.71 -22.12
C LEU A 89 12.24 -19.46 -21.59
N ILE A 90 13.42 -19.15 -22.14
CA ILE A 90 14.13 -17.91 -21.82
C ILE A 90 13.30 -16.70 -22.24
N ALA A 91 12.68 -16.72 -23.42
CA ALA A 91 11.82 -15.62 -23.89
C ALA A 91 10.69 -15.33 -22.88
N MET A 92 10.02 -16.36 -22.38
CA MET A 92 8.99 -16.23 -21.34
C MET A 92 9.53 -15.57 -20.06
N ALA A 93 10.66 -16.05 -19.56
CA ALA A 93 11.30 -15.47 -18.37
C ALA A 93 11.67 -14.00 -18.57
N VAL A 94 12.23 -13.65 -19.73
CA VAL A 94 12.62 -12.27 -20.06
C VAL A 94 11.40 -11.36 -20.18
N TYR A 95 10.33 -11.78 -20.85
CA TYR A 95 9.12 -10.98 -20.96
C TYR A 95 8.43 -10.76 -19.61
N ALA A 96 8.41 -11.78 -18.74
CA ALA A 96 7.90 -11.63 -17.37
C ALA A 96 8.70 -10.58 -16.56
N VAL A 97 10.03 -10.63 -16.64
CA VAL A 97 10.91 -9.66 -15.97
C VAL A 97 10.73 -8.25 -16.54
N LEU A 98 10.64 -8.12 -17.87
CA LEU A 98 10.42 -6.83 -18.52
C LEU A 98 9.08 -6.20 -18.11
N ALA A 99 8.00 -6.97 -18.11
CA ALA A 99 6.69 -6.48 -17.69
C ALA A 99 6.70 -6.04 -16.22
N TYR A 100 7.32 -6.83 -15.33
CA TYR A 100 7.50 -6.46 -13.93
C TYR A 100 8.29 -5.16 -13.79
N GLY A 101 9.39 -5.01 -14.53
CA GLY A 101 10.20 -3.79 -14.54
C GLY A 101 9.42 -2.55 -15.00
N ILE A 102 8.64 -2.68 -16.08
CA ILE A 102 7.78 -1.60 -16.59
C ILE A 102 6.73 -1.20 -15.54
N VAL A 103 6.08 -2.17 -14.90
CA VAL A 103 5.12 -1.95 -13.81
C VAL A 103 5.77 -1.22 -12.64
N ALA A 104 6.98 -1.62 -12.24
CA ALA A 104 7.74 -0.99 -11.15
C ALA A 104 8.12 0.46 -11.49
N LEU A 105 8.53 0.74 -12.73
CA LEU A 105 8.79 2.10 -13.20
C LEU A 105 7.53 2.98 -13.10
N PHE A 106 6.38 2.48 -13.56
CA PHE A 106 5.12 3.22 -13.41
C PHE A 106 4.74 3.47 -11.96
N GLN A 107 5.10 2.58 -11.04
CA GLN A 107 4.85 2.79 -9.61
C GLN A 107 5.74 3.90 -9.03
N MET A 108 7.02 3.96 -9.44
CA MET A 108 7.95 5.02 -8.99
C MET A 108 7.58 6.40 -9.53
N VAL A 109 7.04 6.50 -10.75
CA VAL A 109 6.69 7.79 -11.37
C VAL A 109 5.39 8.38 -10.82
N LYS A 110 4.56 7.62 -10.10
CA LYS A 110 3.34 8.18 -9.49
C LYS A 110 3.73 9.26 -8.48
N PRO A 111 3.34 10.52 -8.68
CA PRO A 111 3.52 11.53 -7.64
C PRO A 111 2.73 11.07 -6.42
N THR A 112 3.41 10.89 -5.29
CA THR A 112 2.74 10.90 -3.99
C THR A 112 1.96 12.21 -3.94
N ASN A 113 0.64 12.13 -3.79
CA ASN A 113 -0.23 13.29 -3.93
C ASN A 113 0.20 14.33 -2.87
N LYS A 114 0.90 15.39 -3.30
CA LYS A 114 1.42 16.44 -2.42
C LYS A 114 0.30 17.04 -1.59
N THR A 115 -0.91 17.10 -2.13
CA THR A 115 -2.10 17.61 -1.45
C THR A 115 -2.52 16.79 -0.21
N GLU A 116 -2.10 15.54 -0.04
CA GLU A 116 -2.32 14.79 1.22
C GLU A 116 -1.22 15.05 2.25
N VAL A 117 0.02 15.25 1.78
CA VAL A 117 1.15 15.62 2.63
C VAL A 117 0.99 17.07 3.10
N GLU A 118 0.63 17.99 2.20
CA GLU A 118 0.43 19.42 2.47
C GLU A 118 -0.79 19.64 3.35
N ASN A 119 -1.93 18.96 3.13
CA ASN A 119 -3.04 19.02 4.08
C ASN A 119 -2.71 18.42 5.45
N THR A 120 -1.81 17.42 5.54
CA THR A 120 -1.36 16.88 6.84
C THR A 120 -0.38 17.80 7.52
N VAL A 121 0.53 18.42 6.77
CA VAL A 121 1.50 19.42 7.22
C VAL A 121 0.75 20.68 7.67
N ASP A 122 -0.20 21.19 6.89
CA ASP A 122 -0.99 22.38 7.19
C ASP A 122 -2.00 22.13 8.33
N ASN A 123 -2.58 20.94 8.44
CA ASN A 123 -3.35 20.55 9.64
C ASN A 123 -2.46 20.39 10.88
N PHE A 124 -1.19 19.99 10.72
CA PHE A 124 -0.22 19.95 11.81
C PHE A 124 0.17 21.36 12.27
N TRP A 125 0.39 22.30 11.33
CA TRP A 125 0.64 23.71 11.60
C TRP A 125 -0.60 24.45 12.12
N SER A 126 -1.82 24.07 11.73
CA SER A 126 -3.08 24.68 12.20
C SER A 126 -3.59 24.12 13.54
N LEU A 127 -3.18 22.90 13.92
CA LEU A 127 -3.46 22.31 15.24
C LEU A 127 -2.50 22.80 16.34
N GLY A 128 -1.65 23.79 16.07
CA GLY A 128 -0.86 24.46 17.09
C GLY A 128 0.03 23.52 17.90
N ARG A 129 0.85 22.70 17.23
CA ARG A 129 1.83 21.84 17.92
C ARG A 129 3.26 22.06 17.43
N MET A 130 3.87 23.04 18.10
CA MET A 130 5.23 23.03 18.66
C MET A 130 6.41 22.62 17.76
N ASP A 131 6.88 23.60 17.01
CA ASP A 131 8.28 23.91 16.77
C ASP A 131 8.63 25.18 17.55
N GLY A 132 8.47 25.04 18.86
CA GLY A 132 9.29 25.71 19.85
C GLY A 132 10.41 24.78 20.31
N LEU A 133 11.10 24.07 19.40
CA LEU A 133 12.40 23.48 19.69
C LEU A 133 13.48 24.59 19.67
N GLY A 134 13.23 25.66 20.42
CA GLY A 134 14.25 26.19 21.31
C GLY A 134 14.25 25.24 22.50
N VAL A 135 15.13 24.25 22.46
CA VAL A 135 15.51 23.53 23.67
C VAL A 135 16.30 24.54 24.51
N ASP A 136 15.59 25.39 25.25
CA ASP A 136 16.18 26.13 26.36
C ASP A 136 16.22 25.15 27.54
N GLU A 137 17.43 24.67 27.80
CA GLU A 137 17.81 23.66 28.80
C GLU A 137 17.61 24.14 30.26
N ASP A 138 16.84 25.21 30.45
CA ASP A 138 16.77 25.98 31.70
C ASP A 138 15.44 25.82 32.45
N GLN A 139 14.41 25.21 31.84
CA GLN A 139 13.09 25.05 32.49
C GLN A 139 12.95 23.75 33.30
N PHE A 140 14.08 23.13 33.69
CA PHE A 140 14.12 22.00 34.63
C PHE A 140 14.14 22.43 36.11
N ARG A 141 13.97 23.72 36.41
CA ARG A 141 13.91 24.18 37.79
C ARG A 141 12.83 25.25 37.90
N SER A 142 11.69 24.89 38.49
CA SER A 142 11.04 25.63 39.59
C SER A 142 9.54 25.36 39.65
N ARG A 143 9.08 25.06 40.88
CA ARG A 143 7.72 25.23 41.43
C ARG A 143 6.70 24.18 41.04
N ASP A 144 6.47 23.19 41.91
CA ASP A 144 5.69 23.26 43.16
C ASP A 144 4.19 23.48 42.91
N ASP A 145 3.42 22.51 43.41
CA ASP A 145 2.06 22.63 43.91
C ASP A 145 0.94 23.00 42.91
N ASP A 146 0.06 22.03 42.59
CA ASP A 146 -1.40 22.11 42.81
C ASP A 146 -2.22 21.17 41.88
N GLY A 147 -3.00 20.28 42.49
CA GLY A 147 -4.34 19.95 41.99
C GLY A 147 -4.57 18.59 41.33
N CYS A 148 -5.15 17.65 42.08
CA CYS A 148 -5.85 16.46 41.58
C CYS A 148 -6.87 16.85 40.49
N GLY A 149 -6.73 16.30 39.28
CA GLY A 149 -7.60 16.58 38.13
C GLY A 149 -9.05 16.13 38.34
N PHE A 150 -9.96 17.09 38.34
CA PHE A 150 -11.40 16.88 38.37
C PHE A 150 -11.93 16.58 36.95
N GLY A 151 -12.14 15.30 36.65
CA GLY A 151 -13.00 14.82 35.57
C GLY A 151 -14.29 14.22 36.15
N ASN A 152 -15.23 15.07 36.54
CA ASN A 152 -16.66 14.83 36.75
C ASN A 152 -17.10 13.41 37.20
N ARG A 153 -17.13 13.13 38.52
CA ARG A 153 -18.36 12.71 39.25
C ARG A 153 -18.26 12.56 40.78
N TRP A 154 -17.23 13.03 41.50
CA TRP A 154 -17.23 12.95 42.97
C TRP A 154 -16.60 14.18 43.64
N ARG A 155 -17.22 14.70 44.71
CA ARG A 155 -16.70 15.79 45.55
C ARG A 155 -16.61 15.36 47.01
N CYS A 156 -15.44 15.54 47.63
CA CYS A 156 -15.28 15.43 49.08
C CYS A 156 -15.85 16.69 49.75
N ARG A 157 -16.78 16.51 50.70
CA ARG A 157 -17.63 17.59 51.23
C ARG A 157 -17.23 18.07 52.64
N ARG A 158 -15.97 17.90 53.06
CA ARG A 158 -15.51 18.39 54.37
C ARG A 158 -14.13 19.03 54.28
N TRP A 159 -14.05 20.29 54.67
CA TRP A 159 -12.83 21.11 54.69
C TRP A 159 -11.96 20.72 55.89
N PHE A 160 -10.67 20.47 55.65
CA PHE A 160 -9.64 20.32 56.69
C PHE A 160 -8.51 21.34 56.43
N PRO A 161 -7.83 21.85 57.46
CA PRO A 161 -7.01 23.06 57.35
C PRO A 161 -5.56 22.82 56.94
N ASP A 162 -5.18 21.62 56.49
CA ASP A 162 -3.78 21.28 56.23
C ASP A 162 -3.57 20.72 54.82
N GLY A 163 -2.75 21.43 54.05
CA GLY A 163 -2.95 21.63 52.61
C GLY A 163 -2.12 20.76 51.67
N ARG A 164 -1.57 19.62 52.07
CA ARG A 164 -0.72 18.82 51.15
C ARG A 164 -0.81 17.32 51.43
N ASP A 165 -1.75 16.61 50.79
CA ASP A 165 -1.66 15.19 50.35
C ASP A 165 -3.02 14.60 49.91
N TRP A 166 -3.63 15.18 48.89
CA TRP A 166 -5.07 14.97 48.61
C TRP A 166 -5.41 13.74 47.76
N CYS A 167 -4.49 13.19 46.97
CA CYS A 167 -4.85 12.12 46.01
C CYS A 167 -4.72 10.69 46.58
N ARG A 168 -3.86 10.42 47.57
CA ARG A 168 -3.67 9.05 48.11
C ARG A 168 -4.71 8.61 49.15
N ARG A 169 -5.32 9.57 49.85
CA ARG A 169 -6.18 9.27 51.01
C ARG A 169 -7.64 8.98 50.67
N CYS A 170 -8.14 9.43 49.52
CA CYS A 170 -9.51 9.13 49.07
C CYS A 170 -9.66 7.73 48.45
N TYR A 171 -8.61 7.18 47.83
CA TYR A 171 -8.66 5.86 47.19
C TYR A 171 -8.67 4.71 48.22
N LEU A 172 -8.06 4.92 49.39
CA LEU A 172 -7.92 3.90 50.43
C LEU A 172 -9.11 3.85 51.41
N SER A 173 -10.17 4.62 51.18
CA SER A 173 -11.28 4.77 52.14
C SER A 173 -12.67 4.40 51.61
N TRP A 174 -12.79 3.61 50.53
CA TRP A 174 -14.10 3.13 50.06
C TRP A 174 -14.32 1.65 50.40
N PRO A 175 -15.33 1.33 51.25
CA PRO A 175 -15.83 -0.03 51.47
C PRO A 175 -16.71 -0.51 50.31
N GLU A 176 -16.80 -1.83 50.15
CA GLU A 176 -17.52 -2.55 49.09
C GLU A 176 -19.04 -2.51 49.22
N ASP A 177 -19.69 -1.37 48.95
CA ASP A 177 -21.15 -1.32 48.85
C ASP A 177 -21.69 0.05 48.41
N ALA A 178 -21.82 0.24 47.09
CA ALA A 178 -22.68 1.29 46.56
C ALA A 178 -23.40 0.82 45.29
N LYS A 179 -24.54 0.15 45.51
CA LYS A 179 -25.63 0.04 44.54
C LYS A 179 -26.18 1.44 44.23
N GLN A 180 -26.09 1.84 42.96
CA GLN A 180 -26.98 2.75 42.20
C GLN A 180 -26.14 3.56 41.22
N ILE A 181 -25.93 2.96 40.06
CA ILE A 181 -25.51 3.68 38.85
C ILE A 181 -26.77 4.32 38.29
N GLU A 182 -27.02 5.59 38.60
CA GLU A 182 -27.89 6.41 37.76
C GLU A 182 -27.05 7.25 36.80
N ARG A 183 -27.32 6.99 35.53
CA ARG A 183 -26.75 7.64 34.37
C ARG A 183 -27.40 9.02 34.25
N ILE A 184 -26.56 10.06 34.29
CA ILE A 184 -26.85 11.37 33.71
C ILE A 184 -25.86 11.51 32.59
#